data_AF-A0A538ID87-F1
#
_entry.id   AF-A0A538ID87-F1
#
_cell.length_a   1.000
_cell.length_b   1.000
_cell.length_c   1.000
_cell.angle_alpha   90.00
_cell.angle_beta   90.00
_cell.angle_gamma   90.00
#
_symmetry.space_group_name_H-M   'P 1'
#
loop_
_entity.id
_entity.type
_entity.pdbx_description
1 polymer ?
#
loop_
_entity_poly.entity_id
_entity_poly.type
_entity_poly.pdbx_seq_one_letter_code
_entity_poly.pdbx_strand_id
1 'polypeptide(L)'
;ALIRTILDRNGVGHEDLVSLIFTATDDVRSEFPAAAARSIGISDVPLLCARELDVEGAVALCIRVLIHLYTDKEPSALRHVYLEGATPLRTDLPQ
;
A
#
# COMPACT_ATOMS: atom_id res chain seq x y z
N ALA A 1 5.91 6.16 5.20
CA ALA A 1 4.75 6.24 6.10
C ALA A 1 3.78 5.08 5.86
N LEU A 2 3.08 5.05 4.71
CA LEU A 2 2.03 4.07 4.39
C LEU A 2 2.36 2.61 4.75
N ILE A 3 3.48 2.06 4.24
CA ILE A 3 3.85 0.65 4.48
C ILE A 3 4.01 0.37 5.98
N ARG A 4 4.78 1.19 6.70
CA ARG A 4 4.97 1.03 8.15
C ARG A 4 3.63 1.04 8.90
N THR A 5 2.75 1.98 8.56
CA THR A 5 1.42 2.06 9.18
C THR A 5 0.56 0.83 8.90
N ILE A 6 0.65 0.24 7.70
CA ILE A 6 -0.05 -1.01 7.38
C ILE A 6 0.48 -2.15 8.25
N LEU A 7 1.81 -2.31 8.32
CA LEU A 7 2.45 -3.36 9.11
C LEU A 7 2.11 -3.23 10.60
N ASP A 8 2.27 -2.02 11.17
CA ASP A 8 2.00 -1.74 12.58
C ASP A 8 0.53 -2.01 12.95
N ARG A 9 -0.43 -1.51 12.15
CA ARG A 9 -1.87 -1.70 12.43
C ARG A 9 -2.32 -3.16 12.30
N ASN A 10 -1.67 -3.92 11.43
CA ASN A 10 -1.98 -5.32 11.23
C ASN A 10 -1.08 -6.23 12.06
N GLY A 11 -0.15 -5.71 12.86
CA GLY A 11 0.76 -6.50 13.69
C GLY A 11 1.49 -7.58 12.90
N VAL A 12 1.91 -7.25 11.67
CA VAL A 12 2.61 -8.16 10.76
C VAL A 12 4.04 -7.69 10.59
N GLY A 13 4.95 -8.65 10.53
CA GLY A 13 6.37 -8.42 10.32
C GLY A 13 6.73 -8.39 8.84
N HIS A 14 8.01 -8.17 8.58
CA HIS A 14 8.59 -8.24 7.25
C HIS A 14 8.63 -9.69 6.73
N GLU A 15 8.90 -10.62 7.65
CA GLU A 15 8.95 -12.07 7.45
C GLU A 15 7.63 -12.68 6.97
N ASP A 16 6.51 -11.99 7.19
CA ASP A 16 5.19 -12.44 6.80
C ASP A 16 4.84 -12.08 5.34
N LEU A 17 5.65 -11.24 4.70
CA LEU A 17 5.33 -10.65 3.40
C LEU A 17 5.65 -11.61 2.26
N VAL A 18 4.65 -11.84 1.40
CA VAL A 18 4.81 -12.64 0.17
C VAL A 18 5.18 -11.74 -1.00
N SER A 19 4.46 -10.62 -1.17
CA SER A 19 4.72 -9.66 -2.26
C SER A 19 4.00 -8.33 -2.02
N LEU A 20 4.53 -7.25 -2.60
CA LEU A 20 3.87 -5.96 -2.64
C LEU A 20 3.70 -5.49 -4.09
N ILE A 21 2.50 -5.07 -4.43
CA ILE A 21 2.16 -4.48 -5.73
C ILE A 21 1.78 -3.02 -5.47
N PHE A 22 2.51 -2.12 -6.10
CA PHE A 22 2.24 -0.69 -6.05
C PHE A 22 1.56 -0.23 -7.34
N THR A 23 0.57 0.65 -7.21
CA THR A 23 0.07 1.45 -8.32
C THR A 23 0.27 2.92 -8.02
N ALA A 24 0.53 3.72 -9.05
CA ALA A 24 0.57 5.18 -8.95
C ALA A 24 -0.22 5.79 -10.10
N THR A 25 -0.91 6.90 -9.83
CA THR A 25 -1.53 7.72 -10.87
C THR A 25 -0.48 8.25 -11.84
N ASP A 26 -0.90 8.55 -13.07
CA ASP A 26 0.00 8.89 -14.17
C ASP A 26 0.77 10.22 -13.94
N ASP A 27 0.24 11.08 -13.07
CA ASP A 27 0.81 12.34 -12.60
C ASP A 27 1.97 12.18 -11.60
N VAL A 28 2.25 10.97 -11.12
CA VAL A 28 3.45 10.66 -10.30
C VAL A 28 4.59 10.16 -11.19
N ARG A 29 5.64 10.98 -11.33
CA ARG A 29 6.76 10.71 -12.26
C ARG A 29 8.16 10.85 -11.64
N SER A 30 8.24 11.16 -10.35
CA SER A 30 9.50 11.51 -9.68
C SER A 30 10.33 10.30 -9.23
N GLU A 31 9.70 9.19 -8.87
CA GLU A 31 10.36 7.99 -8.34
C GLU A 31 9.43 6.77 -8.37
N PHE A 32 10.00 5.56 -8.35
CA PHE A 32 9.26 4.32 -8.15
C PHE A 32 8.79 4.15 -6.70
N PRO A 33 7.50 3.88 -6.42
CA PRO A 33 7.00 3.64 -5.07
C PRO A 33 7.74 2.54 -4.31
N ALA A 34 8.20 1.50 -5.01
CA ALA A 34 8.96 0.40 -4.42
C ALA A 34 10.26 0.85 -3.73
N ALA A 35 10.86 1.97 -4.13
CA ALA A 35 12.05 2.52 -3.47
C ALA A 35 11.80 2.82 -1.98
N ALA A 36 10.57 3.22 -1.63
CA ALA A 36 10.17 3.45 -0.25
C ALA A 36 10.09 2.16 0.59
N ALA A 37 9.79 1.02 -0.02
CA ALA A 37 9.84 -0.28 0.66
C ALA A 37 11.29 -0.71 0.92
N ARG A 38 12.16 -0.50 -0.08
CA ARG A 38 13.61 -0.80 0.04
C ARG A 38 14.26 0.03 1.15
N SER A 39 13.94 1.32 1.25
CA SER A 39 14.55 2.21 2.25
C SER A 39 14.16 1.89 3.70
N ILE A 40 13.11 1.09 3.91
CA ILE A 40 12.68 0.65 5.24
C ILE A 40 13.05 -0.81 5.56
N GLY A 41 13.91 -1.44 4.73
CA GLY A 41 14.48 -2.76 5.00
C GLY A 41 13.82 -3.93 4.27
N ILE A 42 12.82 -3.69 3.43
CA ILE A 42 12.12 -4.75 2.68
C ILE A 42 12.95 -5.10 1.42
N SER A 43 14.06 -5.85 1.60
CA SER A 43 15.07 -6.07 0.56
C SER A 43 14.99 -7.42 -0.19
N ASP A 44 14.28 -8.39 0.35
CA ASP A 44 14.16 -9.78 -0.15
C ASP A 44 12.75 -10.12 -0.65
N VAL A 45 11.76 -9.28 -0.36
CA VAL A 45 10.38 -9.46 -0.85
C VAL A 45 10.24 -8.98 -2.30
N PRO A 46 9.58 -9.77 -3.18
CA PRO A 46 9.24 -9.34 -4.54
C PRO A 46 8.32 -8.12 -4.56
N LEU A 47 8.71 -7.09 -5.32
CA LEU A 47 7.96 -5.84 -5.48
C LEU A 47 7.65 -5.60 -6.95
N LEU A 48 6.44 -5.13 -7.25
CA LEU A 48 6.03 -4.72 -8.60
C LEU A 48 5.42 -3.32 -8.56
N CYS A 49 5.72 -2.49 -9.55
CA CYS A 49 5.07 -1.20 -9.76
C CYS A 49 4.30 -1.23 -11.09
N ALA A 50 3.09 -0.68 -11.07
CA ALA A 50 2.27 -0.47 -12.25
C ALA A 50 1.68 0.95 -12.24
N ARG A 51 1.18 1.39 -13.40
CA ARG A 51 0.37 2.61 -13.47
C ARG A 51 -1.07 2.27 -13.10
N GLU A 52 -1.71 3.14 -12.32
CA GLU A 52 -3.13 3.07 -12.06
C GLU A 52 -3.95 3.48 -13.30
N LEU A 53 -5.21 3.09 -13.35
CA LEU A 53 -6.16 3.61 -14.32
C LEU A 53 -6.27 5.15 -14.22
N ASP A 54 -6.31 5.79 -15.39
CA ASP A 54 -6.58 7.22 -15.52
C ASP A 54 -8.10 7.44 -15.60
N VAL A 55 -8.73 7.62 -14.44
CA VAL A 55 -10.17 7.79 -14.30
C VAL A 55 -10.49 9.25 -14.00
N GLU A 56 -11.41 9.84 -14.77
CA GLU A 56 -11.86 11.22 -14.56
C GLU A 56 -12.37 11.45 -13.13
N GLY A 57 -11.86 12.49 -12.48
CA GLY A 57 -12.21 12.82 -11.09
C GLY A 57 -11.56 11.94 -10.01
N ALA A 58 -10.65 11.03 -10.38
CA ALA A 58 -9.88 10.25 -9.41
C ALA A 58 -8.94 11.13 -8.58
N VAL A 59 -8.55 10.60 -7.41
CA VAL A 59 -7.60 11.27 -6.51
C VAL A 59 -6.23 11.37 -7.19
N ALA A 60 -5.80 12.61 -7.45
CA ALA A 60 -4.50 12.95 -8.02
C ALA A 60 -3.34 12.57 -7.08
N LEU A 61 -2.15 12.38 -7.66
CA LEU A 61 -0.90 12.07 -6.93
C LEU A 61 -1.02 10.89 -5.95
N CYS A 62 -1.80 9.88 -6.32
CA CYS A 62 -2.18 8.79 -5.44
C CYS A 62 -1.31 7.55 -5.68
N ILE A 63 -0.66 7.09 -4.60
CA ILE A 63 0.05 5.80 -4.56
C ILE A 63 -0.81 4.82 -3.77
N ARG A 64 -1.06 3.64 -4.35
CA ARG A 64 -1.74 2.52 -3.70
C ARG A 64 -0.77 1.36 -3.53
N VAL A 65 -1.05 0.51 -2.54
CA VAL A 65 -0.32 -0.72 -2.32
C VAL A 65 -1.28 -1.85 -2.02
N LEU A 66 -1.11 -2.97 -2.70
CA LEU A 66 -1.67 -4.27 -2.36
C LEU A 66 -0.55 -5.12 -1.77
N ILE A 67 -0.78 -5.67 -0.58
CA ILE A 67 0.18 -6.52 0.13
C ILE A 67 -0.40 -7.92 0.24
N HIS A 68 0.31 -8.90 -0.27
CA HIS A 68 0.06 -10.31 0.03
C HIS A 68 0.96 -10.72 1.19
N LEU A 69 0.39 -11.34 2.21
CA LEU A 69 1.08 -11.74 3.43
C LEU A 69 0.46 -13.00 4.02
N TYR A 70 1.22 -13.69 4.87
CA TYR A 70 0.71 -14.75 5.74
C TYR A 70 0.28 -14.18 7.08
N THR A 71 -0.86 -14.62 7.61
CA THR A 71 -1.35 -14.22 8.93
C THR A 71 -2.41 -15.20 9.43
N ASP A 72 -2.48 -15.36 10.75
CA ASP A 72 -3.56 -16.11 11.41
C ASP A 72 -4.82 -15.27 11.62
N LYS A 73 -4.80 -13.99 11.22
CA LYS A 73 -5.96 -13.10 11.34
C LYS A 73 -7.00 -13.43 10.28
N GLU A 74 -8.25 -13.47 10.71
CA GLU A 74 -9.39 -13.48 9.79
C GLU A 74 -9.37 -12.23 8.89
N PRO A 75 -9.77 -12.33 7.61
CA PRO A 75 -9.78 -11.20 6.69
C PRO A 75 -10.55 -9.97 7.22
N SER A 76 -11.63 -10.19 7.98
CA SER A 76 -12.44 -9.12 8.57
C SER A 76 -11.73 -8.36 9.71
N ALA A 77 -10.67 -8.94 10.28
CA ALA A 77 -9.84 -8.30 11.30
C ALA A 77 -8.70 -7.46 10.71
N LEU A 78 -8.43 -7.57 9.41
CA LEU A 78 -7.41 -6.78 8.73
C LEU A 78 -7.85 -5.33 8.58
N ARG A 79 -6.92 -4.41 8.86
CA ARG A 79 -7.14 -2.97 8.83
C ARG A 79 -6.42 -2.37 7.64
N HIS A 80 -7.20 -2.01 6.62
CA HIS A 80 -6.70 -1.30 5.45
C HIS A 80 -6.42 0.18 5.80
N VAL A 81 -5.35 0.74 5.25
CA VAL A 81 -4.86 2.07 5.62
C VAL A 81 -5.01 3.04 4.47
N TYR A 82 -5.65 4.18 4.76
CA TYR A 82 -5.81 5.31 3.85
C TYR A 82 -5.28 6.56 4.56
N LEU A 83 -4.27 7.21 3.97
CA LEU A 83 -3.62 8.39 4.53
C LEU A 83 -3.82 9.60 3.61
N GLU A 84 -3.64 10.80 4.15
CA GLU A 84 -3.62 12.05 3.41
C GLU A 84 -4.89 12.26 2.54
N GLY A 85 -4.73 12.75 1.31
CA GLY A 85 -5.83 12.95 0.36
C GLY A 85 -6.53 11.67 -0.11
N ALA A 86 -6.04 10.48 0.27
CA ALA A 86 -6.67 9.20 -0.09
C ALA A 86 -7.72 8.72 0.93
N THR A 87 -7.88 9.38 2.08
CA THR A 87 -8.91 9.02 3.08
C THR A 87 -10.33 8.93 2.52
N PRO A 88 -10.78 9.77 1.56
CA PRO A 88 -12.11 9.65 0.98
C PRO A 88 -12.33 8.40 0.11
N LEU A 89 -11.28 7.68 -0.30
CA LEU A 89 -11.39 6.51 -1.19
C LEU A 89 -12.11 5.32 -0.56
N ARG A 90 -12.26 5.31 0.77
CA ARG A 90 -13.10 4.34 1.48
C ARG A 90 -13.77 4.98 2.69
N THR A 91 -15.04 5.30 2.50
CA THR A 91 -15.93 5.87 3.52
C THR A 91 -16.66 4.79 4.33
N ASP A 92 -16.53 3.53 3.95
CA ASP A 92 -17.28 2.37 4.45
C ASP A 92 -16.53 1.51 5.48
N LEU A 93 -15.23 1.75 5.73
CA LEU A 93 -14.45 0.98 6.70
C LEU A 93 -14.27 1.69 8.05
N PRO A 94 -14.31 0.95 9.17
CA PRO A 94 -13.88 1.47 10.46
C PRO A 94 -12.37 1.79 10.43
N GLN A 95 -12.01 3.00 10.89
CA GLN A 95 -10.63 3.52 10.90
C GLN A 95 -9.68 2.77 11.84
#